data_AF-A0A8S4MZW9-F1
#
_entry.id   AF-A0A8S4MZW9-F1
#
_cell.length_a   1.000
_cell.length_b   1.000
_cell.length_c   1.000
_cell.angle_alpha   90.00
_cell.angle_beta   90.00
_cell.angle_gamma   90.00
#
_symmetry.space_group_name_H-M   'P 1'
#
loop_
_entity.id
_entity.type
_entity.pdbx_description
1 polymer ?
#
loop_
_entity_poly.entity_id
_entity_poly.type
_entity_poly.pdbx_seq_one_letter_code
_entity_poly.pdbx_strand_id
1 'polypeptide(L)'
;MGLIGCLNLSLKSVQCFCSLAGLVSSLQLQSACDLPHNPLYISCNMTNLEAPPRKQQGSRNAEKNGFFVASRFPGLSRGDVLIRRTKRGVYLSASKRVKHLFKKQAELSEYHQNKTLDQYSRLNDAKVKTAISSYTLSRPYARVGGAMLSGDLNNDGWDDLIIGAPGYSTLGNIEAGRVYVILGSRIGLPSGFNIDLDDVSNFTISGPYKENGRFGSSLAIVDINRDGYPDLAVGAPSIGSKVLQYTGRVYVYYGRPGGFLSSVPDLTVECQAVYCNLGYSLSSGDLNGDTYNDLVIGAPFAPVVNGSALRGFVGAIYAKSVYQKGHVSLTTLDFDWRVDGEQDYSWFGYDVKVKKTSLSGMWVMVGAPTYRKCQIPNCTFSDEDTQSVGKFYVYRPPSLIHLFEG
;
A
#
# COMPACT_ATOMS: atom_id res chain seq x y z
N MET A 1 22.82 36.68 -5.20
CA MET A 1 22.36 36.59 -6.60
C MET A 1 22.67 35.19 -7.13
N GLY A 2 21.91 34.70 -8.11
CA GLY A 2 22.16 33.44 -8.80
C GLY A 2 21.37 32.25 -8.24
N LEU A 3 20.28 31.87 -8.92
CA LEU A 3 19.71 30.53 -8.84
C LEU A 3 20.37 29.65 -9.91
N ILE A 4 20.62 28.38 -9.61
CA ILE A 4 20.67 27.30 -10.61
C ILE A 4 19.92 26.10 -10.02
N GLY A 5 19.04 25.50 -10.81
CA GLY A 5 18.46 24.18 -10.57
C GLY A 5 18.56 23.33 -11.83
N CYS A 6 18.44 22.01 -11.72
CA CYS A 6 18.54 21.10 -12.86
C CYS A 6 17.35 20.11 -12.90
N LEU A 7 16.92 19.79 -14.13
CA LEU A 7 15.93 18.76 -14.42
C LEU A 7 16.58 17.38 -14.62
N ASN A 8 15.75 16.33 -14.63
CA ASN A 8 16.09 14.96 -15.01
C ASN A 8 16.78 14.85 -16.39
N LEU A 9 17.70 13.88 -16.54
CA LEU A 9 17.81 13.05 -17.76
C LEU A 9 18.68 11.77 -17.60
N SER A 10 18.01 10.61 -17.54
CA SER A 10 18.32 9.32 -18.19
C SER A 10 19.77 8.76 -18.30
N LEU A 11 19.99 7.62 -17.62
CA LEU A 11 20.71 6.40 -18.08
C LEU A 11 22.09 6.52 -18.80
N LYS A 12 23.20 6.24 -18.09
CA LYS A 12 24.03 5.01 -18.25
C LYS A 12 25.34 5.03 -17.45
N SER A 13 25.67 3.87 -16.86
CA SER A 13 27.01 3.36 -16.48
C SER A 13 28.17 4.35 -16.23
N VAL A 14 28.60 4.46 -14.96
CA VAL A 14 29.95 4.92 -14.60
C VAL A 14 30.82 3.72 -14.21
N GLN A 15 31.96 3.53 -14.88
CA GLN A 15 33.03 2.65 -14.40
C GLN A 15 34.01 3.45 -13.55
N CYS A 16 34.24 3.05 -12.31
CA CYS A 16 35.30 3.64 -11.48
C CYS A 16 36.67 3.08 -11.89
N PHE A 17 37.52 3.92 -12.49
CA PHE A 17 38.97 3.74 -12.48
C PHE A 17 39.55 4.45 -11.25
N CYS A 18 40.20 3.71 -10.35
CA CYS A 18 41.04 4.32 -9.32
C CYS A 18 42.42 4.63 -9.91
N SER A 19 42.73 5.92 -10.05
CA SER A 19 44.11 6.40 -10.16
C SER A 19 44.55 6.93 -8.80
N LEU A 20 45.76 6.57 -8.37
CA LEU A 20 46.36 6.97 -7.09
C LEU A 20 47.81 7.38 -7.36
N ALA A 21 48.17 8.62 -7.04
CA ALA A 21 49.49 9.20 -7.28
C ALA A 21 49.92 10.08 -6.10
N GLY A 22 51.21 10.01 -5.72
CA GLY A 22 51.72 10.47 -4.42
C GLY A 22 51.87 9.25 -3.46
N LEU A 23 53.02 8.59 -3.28
CA LEU A 23 54.39 9.05 -2.97
C LEU A 23 54.41 9.95 -1.72
N VAL A 24 55.07 9.60 -0.59
CA VAL A 24 55.89 8.42 -0.21
C VAL A 24 55.32 7.80 1.10
N SER A 25 55.88 6.89 1.92
CA SER A 25 57.26 6.43 2.22
C SER A 25 57.36 4.88 2.28
N SER A 26 58.09 4.30 3.25
CA SER A 26 58.48 2.88 3.31
C SER A 26 58.49 2.28 4.73
N LEU A 27 58.23 0.96 4.83
CA LEU A 27 58.27 0.09 6.03
C LEU A 27 57.27 0.46 7.16
N GLN A 28 56.78 -0.46 7.99
CA GLN A 28 57.13 -1.87 8.23
C GLN A 28 55.85 -2.69 8.54
N LEU A 29 55.78 -3.98 8.16
CA LEU A 29 54.66 -4.86 8.54
C LEU A 29 54.99 -5.64 9.82
N GLN A 30 54.11 -5.58 10.84
CA GLN A 30 53.47 -6.74 11.49
C GLN A 30 52.74 -6.37 12.80
N SER A 31 51.45 -6.71 12.90
CA SER A 31 50.91 -7.56 14.00
C SER A 31 49.38 -7.74 13.89
N ALA A 32 48.89 -8.82 14.50
CA ALA A 32 47.52 -9.07 14.98
C ALA A 32 46.32 -8.42 14.23
N CYS A 33 45.82 -9.10 13.19
CA CYS A 33 44.37 -9.24 13.02
C CYS A 33 44.01 -10.69 13.38
N ASP A 34 43.67 -10.92 14.65
CA ASP A 34 43.08 -12.19 15.08
C ASP A 34 41.62 -12.26 14.60
N LEU A 35 41.14 -13.46 14.26
CA LEU A 35 39.79 -13.69 13.73
C LEU A 35 39.22 -14.98 14.33
N PRO A 36 38.31 -14.90 15.32
CA PRO A 36 37.77 -16.07 15.98
C PRO A 36 36.90 -16.91 15.03
N HIS A 37 37.13 -18.23 15.09
CA HIS A 37 36.23 -19.33 14.72
C HIS A 37 35.15 -19.05 13.65
N ASN A 38 35.51 -19.26 12.38
CA ASN A 38 34.62 -19.30 11.23
C ASN A 38 33.37 -20.23 11.45
N PRO A 39 32.14 -19.70 11.53
CA PRO A 39 30.97 -20.42 12.03
C PRO A 39 30.24 -21.22 10.93
N LEU A 40 30.93 -22.14 10.26
CA LEU A 40 30.35 -23.05 9.26
C LEU A 40 30.57 -24.53 9.63
N TYR A 41 29.92 -24.94 10.72
CA TYR A 41 29.71 -26.36 11.03
C TYR A 41 28.62 -26.94 10.12
N ILE A 42 29.00 -27.83 9.20
CA ILE A 42 28.07 -28.72 8.50
C ILE A 42 28.34 -30.14 8.99
N SER A 43 27.51 -30.62 9.91
CA SER A 43 27.59 -32.00 10.40
C SER A 43 26.82 -32.94 9.47
N CYS A 44 27.56 -33.76 8.72
CA CYS A 44 26.99 -34.85 7.92
C CYS A 44 27.25 -36.19 8.62
N ASN A 45 26.45 -36.53 9.64
CA ASN A 45 26.54 -37.84 10.27
C ASN A 45 25.91 -38.91 9.36
N MET A 46 26.75 -39.71 8.68
CA MET A 46 26.32 -40.92 7.97
C MET A 46 26.58 -42.16 8.84
N THR A 47 25.68 -42.42 9.77
CA THR A 47 25.55 -43.70 10.48
C THR A 47 24.08 -44.12 10.54
N ASN A 48 23.84 -45.42 10.71
CA ASN A 48 22.53 -46.06 10.82
C ASN A 48 21.64 -46.00 9.56
N LEU A 49 22.08 -46.72 8.52
CA LEU A 49 21.14 -47.49 7.70
C LEU A 49 20.46 -48.53 8.61
N GLU A 50 19.18 -48.32 8.95
CA GLU A 50 18.12 -49.35 9.01
C GLU A 50 16.87 -48.79 9.71
N ALA A 51 15.73 -48.81 9.01
CA ALA A 51 14.41 -48.53 9.57
C ALA A 51 13.35 -49.33 8.80
N PRO A 52 12.52 -50.16 9.47
CA PRO A 52 11.53 -51.02 8.80
C PRO A 52 10.34 -50.21 8.24
N PRO A 53 9.63 -50.73 7.21
CA PRO A 53 8.71 -49.94 6.41
C PRO A 53 7.38 -49.63 7.11
N ARG A 54 7.23 -48.39 7.62
CA ARG A 54 5.91 -47.84 7.97
C ARG A 54 5.15 -47.44 6.70
N LYS A 55 4.09 -48.18 6.38
CA LYS A 55 3.12 -47.83 5.34
C LYS A 55 2.50 -46.47 5.64
N GLN A 56 2.72 -45.47 4.77
CA GLN A 56 1.86 -44.30 4.72
C GLN A 56 0.67 -44.59 3.78
N GLN A 57 -0.48 -44.92 4.35
CA GLN A 57 -1.74 -44.65 3.65
C GLN A 57 -1.91 -43.13 3.60
N GLY A 58 -2.15 -42.59 2.41
CA GLY A 58 -2.15 -41.14 2.20
C GLY A 58 -3.45 -40.47 2.65
N SER A 59 -3.32 -39.25 3.19
CA SER A 59 -4.37 -38.25 3.04
C SER A 59 -4.09 -37.43 1.78
N ARG A 60 -5.13 -37.19 0.98
CA ARG A 60 -5.07 -36.22 -0.12
C ARG A 60 -5.22 -34.79 0.41
N ASN A 61 -5.16 -33.82 -0.50
CA ASN A 61 -5.55 -32.42 -0.34
C ASN A 61 -4.66 -31.59 0.60
N ALA A 62 -3.50 -31.19 0.10
CA ALA A 62 -2.81 -29.97 0.50
C ALA A 62 -2.45 -29.18 -0.78
N GLU A 63 -3.42 -28.45 -1.32
CA GLU A 63 -3.21 -27.59 -2.49
C GLU A 63 -2.32 -26.40 -2.11
N LYS A 64 -1.01 -26.55 -2.37
CA LYS A 64 -0.04 -25.47 -2.22
C LYS A 64 -0.01 -24.65 -3.50
N ASN A 65 -0.68 -23.50 -3.49
CA ASN A 65 -0.60 -22.49 -4.56
C ASN A 65 0.75 -21.76 -4.56
N GLY A 66 1.82 -22.54 -4.80
CA GLY A 66 3.19 -22.09 -4.95
C GLY A 66 4.02 -23.21 -5.60
N PHE A 67 4.63 -22.93 -6.76
CA PHE A 67 5.40 -23.90 -7.54
C PHE A 67 6.76 -24.23 -6.90
N PHE A 68 6.73 -24.94 -5.77
CA PHE A 68 7.92 -25.44 -5.09
C PHE A 68 8.49 -26.68 -5.80
N VAL A 69 9.24 -26.45 -6.88
CA VAL A 69 10.05 -27.49 -7.53
C VAL A 69 11.18 -27.90 -6.56
N ALA A 70 11.00 -29.04 -5.89
CA ALA A 70 11.97 -29.60 -4.96
C ALA A 70 13.20 -30.14 -5.71
N SER A 71 14.14 -29.24 -6.04
CA SER A 71 15.35 -29.48 -6.82
C SER A 71 16.32 -30.46 -6.13
N ARG A 72 16.06 -31.76 -6.27
CA ARG A 72 16.97 -32.84 -5.88
C ARG A 72 18.03 -33.04 -6.97
N PHE A 73 19.29 -32.77 -6.64
CA PHE A 73 20.44 -33.13 -7.46
C PHE A 73 21.09 -34.41 -6.89
N PRO A 74 20.66 -35.62 -7.28
CA PRO A 74 21.34 -36.85 -6.86
C PRO A 74 22.77 -36.90 -7.41
N GLY A 75 23.70 -37.46 -6.63
CA GLY A 75 25.09 -37.61 -7.05
C GLY A 75 25.92 -36.31 -7.05
N LEU A 76 25.58 -35.34 -6.19
CA LEU A 76 26.52 -34.27 -5.81
C LEU A 76 27.69 -34.87 -5.00
N SER A 77 28.90 -34.39 -5.24
CA SER A 77 30.14 -34.90 -4.64
C SER A 77 30.97 -33.79 -4.00
N ARG A 78 31.99 -34.16 -3.20
CA ARG A 78 32.94 -33.18 -2.64
C ARG A 78 33.69 -32.39 -3.72
N GLY A 79 33.88 -32.96 -4.92
CA GLY A 79 34.50 -32.29 -6.07
C GLY A 79 33.61 -31.22 -6.72
N ASP A 80 32.32 -31.16 -6.37
CA ASP A 80 31.40 -30.16 -6.90
C ASP A 80 31.45 -28.82 -6.16
N VAL A 81 32.15 -28.75 -5.02
CA VAL A 81 32.44 -27.52 -4.29
C VAL A 81 33.90 -27.11 -4.55
N LEU A 82 34.09 -26.11 -5.41
CA LEU A 82 35.41 -25.54 -5.71
C LEU A 82 35.84 -24.63 -4.56
N ILE A 83 36.82 -25.11 -3.79
CA ILE A 83 37.38 -24.42 -2.63
C ILE A 83 38.61 -23.60 -3.07
N ARG A 84 38.50 -22.27 -3.11
CA ARG A 84 39.63 -21.37 -3.36
C ARG A 84 40.09 -20.73 -2.04
N ARG A 85 41.28 -21.13 -1.56
CA ARG A 85 41.94 -20.48 -0.42
C ARG A 85 42.62 -19.18 -0.88
N THR A 86 42.56 -18.15 -0.05
CA THR A 86 43.14 -16.82 -0.30
C THR A 86 43.83 -16.30 0.97
N LYS A 87 44.63 -15.23 0.87
CA LYS A 87 45.24 -14.56 2.03
C LYS A 87 44.23 -13.94 3.02
N ARG A 88 42.93 -13.88 2.68
CA ARG A 88 41.85 -13.34 3.53
C ARG A 88 40.71 -14.37 3.77
N GLY A 89 40.98 -15.66 3.65
CA GLY A 89 40.02 -16.73 3.93
C GLY A 89 39.68 -17.63 2.73
N VAL A 90 38.57 -18.36 2.84
CA VAL A 90 38.21 -19.44 1.90
C VAL A 90 36.93 -19.09 1.13
N TYR A 91 37.05 -19.00 -0.19
CA TYR A 91 35.92 -18.80 -1.09
C TYR A 91 35.41 -20.15 -1.61
N LEU A 92 34.15 -20.47 -1.31
CA LEU A 92 33.47 -21.67 -1.80
C LEU A 92 32.63 -21.32 -3.03
N SER A 93 32.66 -22.15 -4.07
CA SER A 93 31.84 -21.92 -5.26
C SER A 93 31.44 -23.22 -5.96
N ALA A 94 30.25 -23.26 -6.56
CA ALA A 94 29.79 -24.43 -7.30
C ALA A 94 30.64 -24.72 -8.56
N SER A 95 30.89 -26.01 -8.82
CA SER A 95 31.58 -26.49 -10.02
C SER A 95 30.88 -26.09 -11.31
N LYS A 96 31.60 -26.11 -12.45
CA LYS A 96 30.99 -25.93 -13.78
C LYS A 96 29.84 -26.93 -14.01
N ARG A 97 29.98 -28.17 -13.53
CA ARG A 97 28.96 -29.23 -13.58
C ARG A 97 27.69 -28.81 -12.85
N VAL A 98 27.80 -28.38 -11.60
CA VAL A 98 26.63 -27.95 -10.80
C VAL A 98 26.00 -26.66 -11.34
N LYS A 99 26.79 -25.69 -11.79
CA LYS A 99 26.26 -24.47 -12.44
C LYS A 99 25.50 -24.81 -13.72
N HIS A 100 25.95 -25.79 -14.50
CA HIS A 100 25.22 -26.27 -15.67
C HIS A 100 23.95 -27.05 -15.30
N LEU A 101 23.97 -27.87 -14.23
CA LEU A 101 22.76 -28.54 -13.71
C LEU A 101 21.71 -27.53 -13.21
N PHE A 102 22.11 -26.50 -12.47
CA PHE A 102 21.21 -25.41 -12.08
C PHE A 102 20.65 -24.66 -13.29
N LYS A 103 21.49 -24.33 -14.29
CA LYS A 103 21.03 -23.69 -15.52
C LYS A 103 20.02 -24.58 -16.27
N LYS A 104 20.31 -25.87 -16.47
CA LYS A 104 19.40 -26.81 -17.13
C LYS A 104 18.09 -27.00 -16.35
N GLN A 105 18.14 -26.98 -15.01
CA GLN A 105 16.94 -27.04 -14.16
C GLN A 105 16.10 -25.75 -14.28
N ALA A 106 16.73 -24.58 -14.39
CA ALA A 106 16.06 -23.31 -14.65
C ALA A 106 15.43 -23.31 -16.05
N GLU A 107 16.17 -23.70 -17.09
CA GLU A 107 15.67 -23.83 -18.48
C GLU A 107 14.51 -24.82 -18.60
N LEU A 108 14.53 -25.94 -17.84
CA LEU A 108 13.40 -26.88 -17.77
C LEU A 108 12.21 -26.29 -17.01
N SER A 109 12.44 -25.59 -15.89
CA SER A 109 11.38 -24.90 -15.14
C SER A 109 10.72 -23.81 -15.99
N GLU A 110 11.52 -23.05 -16.73
CA GLU A 110 11.09 -22.01 -17.67
C GLU A 110 10.37 -22.61 -18.87
N TYR A 111 10.83 -23.74 -19.43
CA TYR A 111 10.10 -24.48 -20.47
C TYR A 111 8.73 -24.98 -19.97
N HIS A 112 8.64 -25.54 -18.76
CA HIS A 112 7.37 -25.99 -18.18
C HIS A 112 6.45 -24.82 -17.83
N GLN A 113 7.00 -23.72 -17.29
CA GLN A 113 6.26 -22.50 -16.98
C GLN A 113 5.73 -21.86 -18.27
N ASN A 114 6.55 -21.73 -19.31
CA ASN A 114 6.15 -21.22 -20.62
C ASN A 114 5.14 -22.13 -21.32
N LYS A 115 5.25 -23.46 -21.19
CA LYS A 115 4.24 -24.40 -21.74
C LYS A 115 2.91 -24.32 -21.00
N THR A 116 2.94 -24.08 -19.69
CA THR A 116 1.73 -23.82 -18.89
C THR A 116 1.11 -22.46 -19.25
N LEU A 117 1.94 -21.42 -19.41
CA LEU A 117 1.51 -20.10 -19.87
C LEU A 117 0.94 -20.13 -21.29
N ASP A 118 1.50 -20.91 -22.22
CA ASP A 118 0.96 -21.10 -23.56
C ASP A 118 -0.41 -21.81 -23.54
N GLN A 119 -0.58 -22.79 -22.65
CA GLN A 119 -1.86 -23.46 -22.42
C GLN A 119 -2.93 -22.53 -21.80
N TYR A 120 -2.53 -21.58 -20.95
CA TYR A 120 -3.40 -20.50 -20.47
C TYR A 120 -3.63 -19.38 -21.52
N SER A 121 -2.64 -19.06 -22.36
CA SER A 121 -2.73 -18.02 -23.39
C SER A 121 -3.77 -18.39 -24.44
N ARG A 122 -3.87 -19.67 -24.81
CA ARG A 122 -4.91 -20.20 -25.72
C ARG A 122 -6.34 -20.07 -25.17
N LEU A 123 -6.51 -19.80 -23.88
CA LEU A 123 -7.81 -19.52 -23.25
C LEU A 123 -8.08 -18.02 -23.06
N ASN A 124 -7.09 -17.13 -23.32
CA ASN A 124 -7.15 -15.70 -22.97
C ASN A 124 -6.52 -14.78 -24.03
N ASP A 125 -6.43 -15.18 -25.30
CA ASP A 125 -5.93 -14.31 -26.38
C ASP A 125 -6.93 -13.21 -26.82
N ALA A 126 -8.03 -13.06 -26.07
CA ALA A 126 -8.81 -11.83 -26.00
C ALA A 126 -8.00 -10.70 -25.31
N LYS A 127 -6.88 -10.29 -25.92
CA LYS A 127 -6.13 -9.10 -25.53
C LYS A 127 -7.00 -7.87 -25.79
N VAL A 128 -7.75 -7.43 -24.77
CA VAL A 128 -8.60 -6.23 -24.80
C VAL A 128 -7.71 -4.99 -24.99
N LYS A 129 -7.51 -4.59 -26.26
CA LYS A 129 -6.65 -3.44 -26.65
C LYS A 129 -7.38 -2.10 -26.60
N THR A 130 -8.69 -2.11 -26.42
CA THR A 130 -9.57 -0.93 -26.45
C THR A 130 -10.39 -0.91 -25.17
N ALA A 131 -10.46 0.24 -24.49
CA ALA A 131 -11.43 0.44 -23.42
C ALA A 131 -12.86 0.23 -23.95
N ILE A 132 -13.74 -0.37 -23.14
CA ILE A 132 -15.15 -0.56 -23.51
C ILE A 132 -15.89 0.78 -23.50
N SER A 133 -15.44 1.73 -22.67
CA SER A 133 -15.97 3.10 -22.59
C SER A 133 -14.90 4.05 -22.03
N SER A 134 -15.09 5.37 -22.21
CA SER A 134 -14.29 6.41 -21.55
C SER A 134 -15.17 7.55 -21.07
N TYR A 135 -14.88 8.03 -19.85
CA TYR A 135 -15.54 9.15 -19.20
C TYR A 135 -14.59 10.34 -19.09
N THR A 136 -15.14 11.55 -19.23
CA THR A 136 -14.39 12.80 -19.32
C THR A 136 -15.11 13.93 -18.58
N LEU A 137 -14.45 15.08 -18.50
CA LEU A 137 -15.05 16.35 -18.11
C LEU A 137 -14.54 17.44 -19.04
N SER A 138 -15.41 18.33 -19.47
CA SER A 138 -15.06 19.58 -20.17
C SER A 138 -14.14 20.52 -19.36
N ARG A 139 -13.99 20.32 -18.05
CA ARG A 139 -13.19 21.18 -17.17
C ARG A 139 -11.71 20.79 -17.12
N PRO A 140 -10.77 21.70 -17.46
CA PRO A 140 -9.34 21.43 -17.39
C PRO A 140 -8.90 21.23 -15.94
N TYR A 141 -7.87 20.39 -15.75
CA TYR A 141 -7.26 20.05 -14.45
C TYR A 141 -8.20 19.44 -13.41
N ALA A 142 -9.44 19.07 -13.75
CA ALA A 142 -10.42 18.51 -12.81
C ALA A 142 -9.98 17.21 -12.10
N ARG A 143 -8.98 16.50 -12.66
CA ARG A 143 -8.45 15.22 -12.12
C ARG A 143 -9.54 14.16 -11.95
N VAL A 144 -10.45 14.05 -12.92
CA VAL A 144 -11.45 12.97 -12.99
C VAL A 144 -10.78 11.60 -12.90
N GLY A 145 -11.34 10.71 -12.10
CA GLY A 145 -10.73 9.40 -11.79
C GLY A 145 -9.54 9.47 -10.82
N GLY A 146 -9.27 10.64 -10.21
CA GLY A 146 -8.20 10.82 -9.23
C GLY A 146 -8.42 10.00 -7.95
N ALA A 147 -9.67 9.68 -7.65
CA ALA A 147 -10.07 8.52 -6.85
C ALA A 147 -11.25 7.85 -7.58
N MET A 148 -11.39 6.53 -7.43
CA MET A 148 -12.54 5.78 -7.90
C MET A 148 -12.89 4.67 -6.90
N LEU A 149 -14.18 4.39 -6.78
CA LEU A 149 -14.72 3.30 -5.98
C LEU A 149 -15.94 2.73 -6.71
N SER A 150 -16.22 1.44 -6.49
CA SER A 150 -17.40 0.78 -7.01
C SER A 150 -18.01 -0.10 -5.91
N GLY A 151 -19.32 -0.21 -5.93
CA GLY A 151 -20.12 -0.82 -4.88
C GLY A 151 -21.55 -0.29 -4.98
N ASP A 152 -22.53 -1.17 -4.80
CA ASP A 152 -23.96 -0.84 -4.73
C ASP A 152 -24.21 0.23 -3.63
N LEU A 153 -24.61 1.44 -4.05
CA LEU A 153 -24.87 2.61 -3.20
C LEU A 153 -26.37 2.93 -3.12
N ASN A 154 -27.17 2.43 -4.08
CA ASN A 154 -28.62 2.60 -4.09
C ASN A 154 -29.41 1.42 -3.46
N ASN A 155 -28.72 0.30 -3.20
CA ASN A 155 -29.23 -0.98 -2.71
C ASN A 155 -30.20 -1.68 -3.70
N ASP A 156 -29.89 -1.65 -5.00
CA ASP A 156 -30.67 -2.29 -6.07
C ASP A 156 -30.10 -3.63 -6.59
N GLY A 157 -28.91 -4.01 -6.13
CA GLY A 157 -28.21 -5.25 -6.47
C GLY A 157 -27.17 -5.12 -7.59
N TRP A 158 -26.87 -3.92 -8.09
CA TRP A 158 -25.80 -3.67 -9.07
C TRP A 158 -24.75 -2.70 -8.51
N ASP A 159 -23.47 -3.00 -8.74
CA ASP A 159 -22.39 -2.11 -8.27
C ASP A 159 -22.40 -0.77 -9.04
N ASP A 160 -22.54 0.33 -8.30
CA ASP A 160 -22.43 1.69 -8.82
C ASP A 160 -20.96 2.07 -9.08
N LEU A 161 -20.72 3.20 -9.77
CA LEU A 161 -19.40 3.79 -9.96
C LEU A 161 -19.34 5.21 -9.38
N ILE A 162 -18.48 5.39 -8.38
CA ILE A 162 -18.23 6.65 -7.68
C ILE A 162 -16.86 7.19 -8.13
N ILE A 163 -16.84 8.41 -8.67
CA ILE A 163 -15.68 9.02 -9.33
C ILE A 163 -15.31 10.33 -8.64
N GLY A 164 -14.10 10.39 -8.09
CA GLY A 164 -13.50 11.60 -7.55
C GLY A 164 -12.88 12.48 -8.65
N ALA A 165 -13.18 13.77 -8.59
CA ALA A 165 -12.58 14.83 -9.40
C ALA A 165 -12.02 15.94 -8.46
N PRO A 166 -10.94 15.67 -7.69
CA PRO A 166 -10.45 16.58 -6.65
C PRO A 166 -9.87 17.90 -7.17
N GLY A 167 -9.56 18.02 -8.47
CA GLY A 167 -9.17 19.28 -9.09
C GLY A 167 -10.34 20.11 -9.60
N TYR A 168 -11.59 19.60 -9.52
CA TYR A 168 -12.76 20.26 -10.08
C TYR A 168 -12.94 21.67 -9.49
N SER A 169 -13.13 22.63 -10.40
CA SER A 169 -13.11 24.06 -10.11
C SER A 169 -14.25 24.78 -10.82
N THR A 170 -14.83 25.79 -10.15
CA THR A 170 -15.76 26.75 -10.76
C THR A 170 -15.20 28.16 -10.63
N LEU A 171 -15.82 29.15 -11.27
CA LEU A 171 -15.55 30.55 -10.97
C LEU A 171 -15.74 30.79 -9.45
N GLY A 172 -14.79 31.48 -8.83
CA GLY A 172 -14.72 31.71 -7.38
C GLY A 172 -14.26 30.52 -6.53
N ASN A 173 -14.38 29.27 -6.99
CA ASN A 173 -14.13 28.06 -6.20
C ASN A 173 -13.05 27.19 -6.87
N ILE A 174 -11.78 27.50 -6.61
CA ILE A 174 -10.61 26.78 -7.17
C ILE A 174 -10.35 25.50 -6.37
N GLU A 175 -10.13 24.37 -7.05
CA GLU A 175 -9.85 23.05 -6.47
C GLU A 175 -10.74 22.69 -5.26
N ALA A 176 -12.01 23.12 -5.27
CA ALA A 176 -12.99 22.72 -4.27
C ALA A 176 -13.18 21.19 -4.30
N GLY A 177 -13.14 20.61 -5.50
CA GLY A 177 -13.33 19.19 -5.74
C GLY A 177 -14.80 18.80 -5.86
N ARG A 178 -15.03 17.64 -6.46
CA ARG A 178 -16.36 17.09 -6.74
C ARG A 178 -16.30 15.57 -6.79
N VAL A 179 -17.40 14.92 -6.45
CA VAL A 179 -17.64 13.48 -6.66
C VAL A 179 -18.86 13.32 -7.56
N TYR A 180 -18.75 12.39 -8.51
CA TYR A 180 -19.84 11.96 -9.38
C TYR A 180 -20.23 10.53 -9.02
N VAL A 181 -21.52 10.22 -9.07
CA VAL A 181 -22.05 8.85 -8.98
C VAL A 181 -22.76 8.54 -10.30
N ILE A 182 -22.36 7.45 -10.93
CA ILE A 182 -23.10 6.80 -12.01
C ILE A 182 -23.70 5.54 -11.41
N LEU A 183 -25.01 5.37 -11.53
CA LEU A 183 -25.67 4.17 -11.05
C LEU A 183 -25.39 2.98 -11.97
N GLY A 184 -25.21 1.81 -11.35
CA GLY A 184 -25.14 0.52 -11.99
C GLY A 184 -26.49 0.12 -12.60
N SER A 185 -26.47 -1.00 -13.31
CA SER A 185 -27.70 -1.65 -13.80
C SER A 185 -27.40 -3.05 -14.29
N ARG A 186 -28.45 -3.81 -14.62
CA ARG A 186 -28.35 -5.11 -15.32
C ARG A 186 -27.62 -5.04 -16.68
N ILE A 187 -27.50 -3.86 -17.30
CA ILE A 187 -26.72 -3.67 -18.54
C ILE A 187 -25.34 -3.04 -18.28
N GLY A 188 -24.96 -2.86 -17.02
CA GLY A 188 -23.76 -2.14 -16.59
C GLY A 188 -23.95 -0.62 -16.58
N LEU A 189 -22.82 0.08 -16.67
CA LEU A 189 -22.74 1.55 -16.74
C LEU A 189 -22.96 2.06 -18.18
N PRO A 190 -23.26 3.35 -18.41
CA PRO A 190 -23.46 3.94 -19.74
C PRO A 190 -22.28 3.68 -20.69
N SER A 191 -22.54 3.01 -21.82
CA SER A 191 -21.50 2.59 -22.75
C SER A 191 -21.22 3.62 -23.86
N GLY A 192 -19.98 4.06 -24.00
CA GLY A 192 -19.57 5.04 -25.02
C GLY A 192 -18.19 5.66 -24.78
N PHE A 193 -17.70 6.47 -25.72
CA PHE A 193 -16.41 7.15 -25.61
C PHE A 193 -16.58 8.65 -25.39
N ASN A 194 -15.78 9.19 -24.47
CA ASN A 194 -15.71 10.60 -24.07
C ASN A 194 -17.06 11.14 -23.57
N ILE A 195 -17.72 10.34 -22.74
CA ILE A 195 -18.96 10.69 -22.06
C ILE A 195 -18.63 11.76 -20.99
N ASP A 196 -19.26 12.94 -21.04
CA ASP A 196 -19.08 13.95 -19.99
C ASP A 196 -19.90 13.59 -18.73
N LEU A 197 -19.24 13.54 -17.57
CA LEU A 197 -19.88 13.23 -16.29
C LEU A 197 -20.82 14.34 -15.80
N ASP A 198 -20.62 15.59 -16.25
CA ASP A 198 -21.56 16.69 -15.99
C ASP A 198 -22.92 16.44 -16.68
N ASP A 199 -22.98 15.60 -17.74
CA ASP A 199 -24.21 15.27 -18.48
C ASP A 199 -24.88 13.95 -18.03
N VAL A 200 -24.10 12.93 -17.62
CA VAL A 200 -24.64 11.56 -17.37
C VAL A 200 -24.69 11.11 -15.92
N SER A 201 -24.14 11.87 -14.96
CA SER A 201 -24.13 11.45 -13.56
C SER A 201 -25.52 11.49 -12.94
N ASN A 202 -25.88 10.43 -12.20
CA ASN A 202 -27.14 10.37 -11.48
C ASN A 202 -27.12 11.27 -10.23
N PHE A 203 -25.95 11.36 -9.58
CA PHE A 203 -25.70 12.29 -8.48
C PHE A 203 -24.36 12.99 -8.65
N THR A 204 -24.30 14.26 -8.25
CA THR A 204 -23.10 15.08 -8.27
C THR A 204 -22.98 15.82 -6.93
N ILE A 205 -21.95 15.50 -6.15
CA ILE A 205 -21.68 16.09 -4.84
C ILE A 205 -20.47 17.01 -4.98
N SER A 206 -20.67 18.32 -4.75
CA SER A 206 -19.61 19.33 -4.91
C SER A 206 -19.06 19.75 -3.55
N GLY A 207 -17.73 19.86 -3.42
CA GLY A 207 -17.05 20.02 -2.14
C GLY A 207 -17.64 21.13 -1.24
N PRO A 208 -17.93 20.86 0.05
CA PRO A 208 -18.46 21.88 0.96
C PRO A 208 -17.50 23.06 1.12
N TYR A 209 -16.20 22.77 1.31
CA TYR A 209 -15.14 23.78 1.40
C TYR A 209 -14.72 24.24 -0.01
N LYS A 210 -14.78 25.55 -0.26
CA LYS A 210 -14.72 26.11 -1.63
C LYS A 210 -13.33 26.47 -2.14
N GLU A 211 -12.31 26.49 -1.27
CA GLU A 211 -10.98 26.99 -1.59
C GLU A 211 -9.92 25.91 -1.41
N ASN A 212 -9.52 25.26 -2.51
CA ASN A 212 -8.46 24.24 -2.56
C ASN A 212 -8.68 23.05 -1.59
N GLY A 213 -9.94 22.69 -1.29
CA GLY A 213 -10.26 21.60 -0.38
C GLY A 213 -9.90 20.20 -0.92
N ARG A 214 -9.91 20.05 -2.25
CA ARG A 214 -9.70 18.79 -2.99
C ARG A 214 -10.64 17.66 -2.54
N PHE A 215 -11.92 17.98 -2.41
CA PHE A 215 -12.99 17.01 -2.13
C PHE A 215 -13.04 15.93 -3.23
N GLY A 216 -13.06 14.65 -2.83
CA GLY A 216 -12.98 13.53 -3.76
C GLY A 216 -11.54 13.06 -4.02
N SER A 217 -10.57 13.39 -3.17
CA SER A 217 -9.22 12.81 -3.22
C SER A 217 -9.16 11.35 -2.75
N SER A 218 -10.15 10.90 -1.97
CA SER A 218 -10.29 9.54 -1.47
C SER A 218 -11.78 9.25 -1.23
N LEU A 219 -12.16 7.97 -1.26
CA LEU A 219 -13.55 7.50 -1.19
C LEU A 219 -13.63 6.20 -0.37
N ALA A 220 -14.71 6.01 0.38
CA ALA A 220 -15.11 4.73 0.96
C ALA A 220 -16.65 4.62 1.04
N ILE A 221 -17.17 3.40 0.91
CA ILE A 221 -18.58 3.07 1.18
C ILE A 221 -18.64 2.39 2.53
N VAL A 222 -19.59 2.79 3.37
CA VAL A 222 -19.70 2.36 4.78
C VAL A 222 -21.16 2.54 5.24
N ASP A 223 -21.68 1.69 6.11
CA ASP A 223 -22.93 2.00 6.84
C ASP A 223 -22.49 2.49 8.23
N ILE A 224 -22.14 3.78 8.34
CA ILE A 224 -21.59 4.32 9.59
C ILE A 224 -22.70 4.61 10.59
N ASN A 225 -23.91 4.88 10.10
CA ASN A 225 -25.05 5.25 10.95
C ASN A 225 -25.87 4.01 11.41
N ARG A 226 -25.67 2.83 10.81
CA ARG A 226 -26.40 1.57 11.06
C ARG A 226 -27.90 1.59 10.70
N ASP A 227 -28.31 2.32 9.67
CA ASP A 227 -29.69 2.33 9.17
C ASP A 227 -29.96 1.29 8.06
N GLY A 228 -28.89 0.66 7.53
CA GLY A 228 -28.97 -0.36 6.50
C GLY A 228 -28.86 0.16 5.06
N TYR A 229 -28.62 1.45 4.86
CA TYR A 229 -28.26 2.01 3.56
C TYR A 229 -26.74 2.30 3.47
N PRO A 230 -26.10 2.14 2.30
CA PRO A 230 -24.68 2.45 2.16
C PRO A 230 -24.43 3.97 2.12
N ASP A 231 -23.67 4.48 3.08
CA ASP A 231 -23.19 5.87 3.12
C ASP A 231 -21.93 6.05 2.27
N LEU A 232 -21.74 7.28 1.77
CA LEU A 232 -20.54 7.66 1.02
C LEU A 232 -19.63 8.58 1.84
N ALA A 233 -18.45 8.05 2.23
CA ALA A 233 -17.37 8.80 2.86
C ALA A 233 -16.39 9.37 1.82
N VAL A 234 -16.09 10.67 1.91
CA VAL A 234 -15.28 11.42 0.95
C VAL A 234 -14.21 12.25 1.66
N GLY A 235 -12.95 12.08 1.25
CA GLY A 235 -11.83 12.87 1.76
C GLY A 235 -11.65 14.21 1.05
N ALA A 236 -11.33 15.25 1.83
CA ALA A 236 -10.93 16.58 1.39
C ALA A 236 -9.62 17.01 2.10
N PRO A 237 -8.48 16.34 1.80
CA PRO A 237 -7.25 16.45 2.58
C PRO A 237 -6.49 17.77 2.39
N SER A 238 -6.95 18.70 1.54
CA SER A 238 -6.27 19.98 1.27
C SER A 238 -6.98 21.20 1.87
N ILE A 239 -8.02 20.99 2.69
CA ILE A 239 -8.64 22.07 3.48
C ILE A 239 -7.59 22.78 4.34
N GLY A 240 -7.66 24.13 4.37
CA GLY A 240 -6.67 24.98 5.03
C GLY A 240 -5.40 25.26 4.20
N SER A 241 -5.23 24.68 3.01
CA SER A 241 -4.04 24.87 2.16
C SER A 241 -3.80 26.33 1.73
N LYS A 242 -4.86 27.13 1.51
CA LYS A 242 -4.78 28.57 1.20
C LYS A 242 -4.06 29.39 2.27
N VAL A 243 -4.10 28.95 3.52
CA VAL A 243 -3.37 29.56 4.66
C VAL A 243 -2.23 28.66 5.16
N LEU A 244 -1.77 27.73 4.31
CA LEU A 244 -0.70 26.75 4.56
C LEU A 244 -0.91 25.84 5.78
N GLN A 245 -2.16 25.68 6.25
CA GLN A 245 -2.48 24.88 7.45
C GLN A 245 -2.74 23.40 7.16
N TYR A 246 -3.28 23.05 5.99
CA TYR A 246 -3.47 21.65 5.53
C TYR A 246 -4.07 20.70 6.59
N THR A 247 -5.16 21.09 7.25
CA THR A 247 -5.84 20.27 8.26
C THR A 247 -6.52 19.04 7.66
N GLY A 248 -7.22 19.24 6.53
CA GLY A 248 -8.06 18.22 5.90
C GLY A 248 -9.32 17.86 6.71
N ARG A 249 -10.30 17.26 6.04
CA ARG A 249 -11.53 16.71 6.64
C ARG A 249 -12.01 15.49 5.86
N VAL A 250 -12.84 14.68 6.51
CA VAL A 250 -13.67 13.66 5.86
C VAL A 250 -15.13 14.06 6.03
N TYR A 251 -15.91 13.91 4.96
CA TYR A 251 -17.35 14.14 4.95
C TYR A 251 -18.06 12.84 4.63
N VAL A 252 -19.13 12.51 5.35
CA VAL A 252 -19.98 11.36 5.07
C VAL A 252 -21.39 11.87 4.73
N TYR A 253 -21.94 11.34 3.65
CA TYR A 253 -23.29 11.61 3.15
C TYR A 253 -24.08 10.33 3.31
N TYR A 254 -25.18 10.37 4.06
CA TYR A 254 -25.88 9.14 4.41
C TYR A 254 -26.70 8.59 3.25
N GLY A 255 -26.65 7.26 3.12
CA GLY A 255 -27.54 6.52 2.24
C GLY A 255 -28.99 6.70 2.67
N ARG A 256 -29.93 6.66 1.71
CA ARG A 256 -31.37 6.80 1.99
C ARG A 256 -32.18 5.90 1.05
N PRO A 257 -33.43 5.54 1.41
CA PRO A 257 -34.30 4.72 0.55
C PRO A 257 -34.36 5.25 -0.90
N GLY A 258 -34.01 4.39 -1.86
CA GLY A 258 -33.91 4.76 -3.29
C GLY A 258 -32.57 5.38 -3.71
N GLY A 259 -31.50 5.24 -2.90
CA GLY A 259 -30.14 5.65 -3.25
C GLY A 259 -29.89 7.16 -3.26
N PHE A 260 -30.76 7.95 -2.62
CA PHE A 260 -30.60 9.40 -2.57
C PHE A 260 -29.50 9.81 -1.58
N LEU A 261 -28.46 10.47 -2.08
CA LEU A 261 -27.49 11.19 -1.24
C LEU A 261 -27.83 12.68 -1.14
N SER A 262 -27.67 13.22 0.06
CA SER A 262 -27.79 14.65 0.35
C SER A 262 -26.70 15.48 -0.37
N SER A 263 -26.97 16.75 -0.67
CA SER A 263 -25.96 17.71 -1.13
C SER A 263 -25.17 18.37 0.01
N VAL A 264 -25.60 18.14 1.26
CA VAL A 264 -24.96 18.57 2.51
C VAL A 264 -24.58 17.31 3.30
N PRO A 265 -23.34 17.18 3.82
CA PRO A 265 -22.94 15.99 4.56
C PRO A 265 -23.74 15.86 5.86
N ASP A 266 -24.01 14.62 6.25
CA ASP A 266 -24.73 14.27 7.48
C ASP A 266 -23.74 14.06 8.64
N LEU A 267 -22.49 13.69 8.36
CA LEU A 267 -21.40 13.60 9.34
C LEU A 267 -20.11 14.23 8.80
N THR A 268 -19.41 15.00 9.63
CA THR A 268 -18.10 15.59 9.30
C THR A 268 -17.05 15.21 10.34
N VAL A 269 -15.89 14.72 9.90
CA VAL A 269 -14.72 14.42 10.72
C VAL A 269 -13.62 15.46 10.47
N GLU A 270 -13.14 16.11 11.52
CA GLU A 270 -12.14 17.17 11.45
C GLU A 270 -10.83 16.84 12.17
N CYS A 271 -9.73 17.41 11.68
CA CYS A 271 -8.46 17.42 12.39
C CYS A 271 -8.03 18.85 12.68
N GLN A 272 -7.75 19.16 13.95
CA GLN A 272 -7.32 20.50 14.37
C GLN A 272 -5.81 20.73 14.16
N ALA A 273 -5.04 19.67 13.93
CA ALA A 273 -3.59 19.76 13.75
C ALA A 273 -3.21 20.30 12.37
N VAL A 274 -2.24 21.22 12.35
CA VAL A 274 -1.60 21.70 11.13
C VAL A 274 -0.83 20.55 10.45
N TYR A 275 -0.86 20.49 9.12
CA TYR A 275 -0.37 19.38 8.28
C TYR A 275 -1.01 18.02 8.54
N CYS A 276 -2.20 17.95 9.18
CA CYS A 276 -2.86 16.67 9.39
C CYS A 276 -3.32 15.99 8.08
N ASN A 277 -3.73 16.77 7.09
CA ASN A 277 -4.23 16.30 5.79
C ASN A 277 -5.27 15.15 5.91
N LEU A 278 -6.16 15.23 6.89
CA LEU A 278 -7.13 14.17 7.22
C LEU A 278 -7.98 13.81 5.99
N GLY A 279 -8.16 12.50 5.76
CA GLY A 279 -8.84 11.98 4.58
C GLY A 279 -7.94 11.87 3.35
N TYR A 280 -6.63 11.73 3.54
CA TYR A 280 -5.70 11.50 2.42
C TYR A 280 -5.95 10.13 1.77
N SER A 281 -6.16 9.11 2.60
CA SER A 281 -6.63 7.79 2.20
C SER A 281 -7.85 7.39 3.05
N LEU A 282 -8.73 6.59 2.46
CA LEU A 282 -9.93 6.04 3.10
C LEU A 282 -10.06 4.56 2.78
N SER A 283 -10.64 3.80 3.70
CA SER A 283 -11.03 2.40 3.53
C SER A 283 -12.11 2.04 4.57
N SER A 284 -12.77 0.90 4.44
CA SER A 284 -13.86 0.50 5.34
C SER A 284 -13.90 -1.00 5.59
N GLY A 285 -14.49 -1.39 6.72
CA GLY A 285 -14.65 -2.80 7.10
C GLY A 285 -14.93 -3.00 8.60
N ASP A 286 -15.51 -4.15 8.94
CA ASP A 286 -15.85 -4.63 10.31
C ASP A 286 -14.62 -4.82 11.23
N LEU A 287 -14.04 -3.72 11.74
CA LEU A 287 -12.82 -3.72 12.54
C LEU A 287 -13.06 -4.22 13.97
N ASN A 288 -14.26 -4.04 14.50
CA ASN A 288 -14.58 -4.39 15.88
C ASN A 288 -15.22 -5.80 16.05
N GLY A 289 -15.77 -6.40 14.97
CA GLY A 289 -16.40 -7.71 14.97
C GLY A 289 -17.93 -7.73 15.16
N ASP A 290 -18.60 -6.57 15.12
CA ASP A 290 -20.05 -6.44 15.31
C ASP A 290 -20.89 -6.50 14.02
N THR A 291 -20.25 -6.82 12.89
CA THR A 291 -20.81 -7.04 11.54
C THR A 291 -21.14 -5.81 10.70
N TYR A 292 -21.09 -4.60 11.26
CA TYR A 292 -21.17 -3.36 10.49
C TYR A 292 -19.77 -2.96 10.00
N ASN A 293 -19.69 -2.27 8.86
CA ASN A 293 -18.41 -1.76 8.38
C ASN A 293 -18.05 -0.47 9.11
N ASP A 294 -16.83 -0.39 9.64
CA ASP A 294 -16.27 0.81 10.25
C ASP A 294 -15.53 1.66 9.20
N LEU A 295 -15.37 2.97 9.44
CA LEU A 295 -14.66 3.89 8.54
C LEU A 295 -13.22 4.11 9.01
N VAL A 296 -12.24 3.80 8.14
CA VAL A 296 -10.81 3.92 8.41
C VAL A 296 -10.19 5.07 7.61
N ILE A 297 -9.45 5.95 8.27
CA ILE A 297 -9.00 7.25 7.75
C ILE A 297 -7.48 7.40 7.93
N GLY A 298 -6.77 7.66 6.84
CA GLY A 298 -5.34 7.96 6.83
C GLY A 298 -5.03 9.47 6.84
N ALA A 299 -3.99 9.84 7.59
CA ALA A 299 -3.50 11.20 7.78
C ALA A 299 -1.95 11.23 7.75
N PRO A 300 -1.30 11.02 6.59
CA PRO A 300 0.13 10.72 6.48
C PRO A 300 1.08 11.82 6.95
N PHE A 301 0.64 13.07 6.95
CA PHE A 301 1.50 14.21 7.28
C PHE A 301 1.29 14.71 8.71
N ALA A 302 0.39 14.06 9.49
CA ALA A 302 0.02 14.55 10.81
C ALA A 302 1.20 14.60 11.81
N PRO A 303 1.28 15.67 12.63
CA PRO A 303 2.29 15.80 13.66
C PRO A 303 2.01 14.85 14.83
N VAL A 304 3.09 14.44 15.51
CA VAL A 304 3.01 13.77 16.82
C VAL A 304 2.38 14.71 17.85
N VAL A 305 1.57 14.18 18.76
CA VAL A 305 0.98 14.93 19.87
C VAL A 305 2.09 15.63 20.66
N ASN A 306 1.95 16.95 20.87
CA ASN A 306 2.94 17.83 21.51
C ASN A 306 4.32 17.90 20.82
N GLY A 307 4.43 17.49 19.54
CA GLY A 307 5.67 17.55 18.76
C GLY A 307 5.50 18.23 17.39
N SER A 308 6.64 18.51 16.75
CA SER A 308 6.70 19.08 15.38
C SER A 308 7.01 18.03 14.30
N ALA A 309 7.38 16.81 14.69
CA ALA A 309 7.68 15.71 13.78
C ALA A 309 6.42 15.20 13.08
N LEU A 310 6.43 15.17 11.74
CA LEU A 310 5.31 14.69 10.92
C LEU A 310 5.43 13.18 10.69
N ARG A 311 4.80 12.36 11.54
CA ARG A 311 4.83 10.88 11.42
C ARG A 311 3.66 10.31 10.64
N GLY A 312 2.51 10.99 10.74
CA GLY A 312 1.23 10.50 10.25
C GLY A 312 0.57 9.47 11.16
N PHE A 313 -0.73 9.28 10.99
CA PHE A 313 -1.53 8.27 11.69
C PHE A 313 -2.55 7.60 10.78
N VAL A 314 -3.12 6.50 11.27
CA VAL A 314 -4.37 5.92 10.78
C VAL A 314 -5.32 5.77 11.96
N GLY A 315 -6.54 6.24 11.81
CA GLY A 315 -7.61 6.08 12.78
C GLY A 315 -8.83 5.38 12.17
N ALA A 316 -9.72 4.90 13.03
CA ALA A 316 -11.03 4.42 12.63
C ALA A 316 -12.13 4.97 13.55
N ILE A 317 -13.29 5.21 12.94
CA ILE A 317 -14.56 5.49 13.63
C ILE A 317 -15.42 4.26 13.42
N TYR A 318 -15.87 3.65 14.51
CA TYR A 318 -16.77 2.51 14.43
C TYR A 318 -18.18 2.97 14.07
N ALA A 319 -18.92 2.19 13.28
CA ALA A 319 -20.31 2.47 12.94
C ALA A 319 -21.17 2.53 14.21
N LYS A 320 -22.12 3.46 14.36
CA LYS A 320 -22.97 3.59 15.56
C LYS A 320 -24.33 4.20 15.23
N SER A 321 -25.41 3.59 15.75
CA SER A 321 -26.78 4.11 15.63
C SER A 321 -27.02 5.48 16.28
N VAL A 322 -26.08 5.95 17.13
CA VAL A 322 -26.09 7.33 17.64
C VAL A 322 -25.92 8.37 16.53
N TYR A 323 -25.26 8.01 15.42
CA TYR A 323 -24.98 8.92 14.31
C TYR A 323 -26.18 9.19 13.40
N GLN A 324 -27.30 8.48 13.55
CA GLN A 324 -28.56 8.69 12.80
C GLN A 324 -29.25 10.03 13.10
N LYS A 325 -28.79 10.80 14.10
CA LYS A 325 -29.53 11.93 14.67
C LYS A 325 -28.91 13.30 14.35
N GLY A 326 -29.32 13.88 13.23
CA GLY A 326 -28.93 15.21 12.79
C GLY A 326 -27.50 15.28 12.26
N HIS A 327 -26.95 16.48 12.09
CA HIS A 327 -25.58 16.64 11.61
C HIS A 327 -24.57 16.29 12.71
N VAL A 328 -23.79 15.23 12.51
CA VAL A 328 -22.75 14.79 13.43
C VAL A 328 -21.43 15.51 13.12
N SER A 329 -20.73 15.98 14.17
CA SER A 329 -19.37 16.51 14.04
C SER A 329 -18.44 15.74 14.98
N LEU A 330 -17.37 15.19 14.42
CA LEU A 330 -16.35 14.40 15.12
C LEU A 330 -14.96 14.97 14.88
N THR A 331 -14.03 14.63 15.76
CA THR A 331 -12.61 14.97 15.66
C THR A 331 -11.74 13.72 15.64
N THR A 332 -10.42 13.89 15.48
CA THR A 332 -9.44 12.81 15.63
C THR A 332 -9.21 12.32 17.06
N LEU A 333 -9.96 12.87 18.04
CA LEU A 333 -10.08 12.36 19.41
C LEU A 333 -11.24 11.36 19.55
N ASP A 334 -12.21 11.38 18.65
CA ASP A 334 -13.42 10.53 18.66
C ASP A 334 -13.21 9.20 17.92
N PHE A 335 -11.95 8.82 17.67
CA PHE A 335 -11.57 7.56 17.03
C PHE A 335 -11.59 6.40 18.03
N ASP A 336 -12.38 5.36 17.74
CA ASP A 336 -12.45 4.14 18.54
C ASP A 336 -11.18 3.28 18.43
N TRP A 337 -10.43 3.43 17.35
CA TRP A 337 -9.13 2.79 17.15
C TRP A 337 -8.17 3.74 16.44
N ARG A 338 -6.89 3.75 16.84
CA ARG A 338 -5.85 4.59 16.25
C ARG A 338 -4.48 3.93 16.37
N VAL A 339 -3.64 4.15 15.36
CA VAL A 339 -2.21 3.86 15.36
C VAL A 339 -1.46 5.04 14.73
N ASP A 340 -0.35 5.44 15.36
CA ASP A 340 0.52 6.52 14.89
C ASP A 340 1.81 5.94 14.30
N GLY A 341 2.42 6.65 13.34
CA GLY A 341 3.65 6.21 12.68
C GLY A 341 4.86 6.18 13.63
N GLU A 342 5.76 5.20 13.45
CA GLU A 342 6.94 5.05 14.33
C GLU A 342 8.08 6.04 14.00
N GLN A 343 8.15 6.54 12.77
CA GLN A 343 9.31 7.28 12.24
C GLN A 343 8.93 8.64 11.63
N ASP A 344 9.67 9.68 12.01
CA ASP A 344 9.59 11.04 11.47
C ASP A 344 9.66 11.05 9.93
N TYR A 345 8.71 11.73 9.29
CA TYR A 345 8.58 11.92 7.84
C TYR A 345 8.44 10.63 7.02
N SER A 346 8.08 9.50 7.65
CA SER A 346 7.82 8.22 6.96
C SER A 346 6.45 8.14 6.25
N TRP A 347 5.59 9.14 6.48
CA TRP A 347 4.25 9.30 5.87
C TRP A 347 3.32 8.10 6.12
N PHE A 348 3.25 7.65 7.37
CA PHE A 348 2.41 6.53 7.77
C PHE A 348 0.91 6.88 7.65
N GLY A 349 0.17 6.13 6.83
CA GLY A 349 -1.21 6.43 6.46
C GLY A 349 -1.39 6.95 5.03
N TYR A 350 -0.32 6.95 4.22
CA TYR A 350 -0.34 7.43 2.83
C TYR A 350 -1.29 6.62 1.95
N ASP A 351 -1.31 5.30 2.13
CA ASP A 351 -2.38 4.44 1.65
C ASP A 351 -2.85 3.50 2.77
N VAL A 352 -4.14 3.19 2.77
CA VAL A 352 -4.78 2.29 3.73
C VAL A 352 -5.70 1.32 2.99
N LYS A 353 -5.63 0.03 3.34
CA LYS A 353 -6.47 -1.03 2.76
C LYS A 353 -6.96 -1.96 3.85
N VAL A 354 -8.27 -2.03 4.03
CA VAL A 354 -8.93 -2.97 4.94
C VAL A 354 -9.32 -4.24 4.18
N LYS A 355 -9.09 -5.43 4.76
CA LYS A 355 -9.46 -6.71 4.11
C LYS A 355 -9.86 -7.80 5.10
N LYS A 356 -10.99 -8.47 4.82
CA LYS A 356 -11.43 -9.67 5.56
C LYS A 356 -10.55 -10.87 5.20
N THR A 357 -10.09 -11.59 6.23
CA THR A 357 -9.26 -12.79 6.10
C THR A 357 -10.00 -14.01 6.64
N SER A 358 -9.84 -15.16 5.97
CA SER A 358 -10.55 -16.41 6.26
C SER A 358 -10.21 -17.06 7.61
N LEU A 359 -9.16 -16.60 8.29
CA LEU A 359 -8.65 -17.19 9.54
C LEU A 359 -8.47 -16.19 10.69
N SER A 360 -8.66 -14.89 10.46
CA SER A 360 -8.28 -13.86 11.44
C SER A 360 -9.12 -12.58 11.48
N GLY A 361 -10.28 -12.53 10.83
CA GLY A 361 -11.10 -11.30 10.81
C GLY A 361 -10.49 -10.23 9.90
N MET A 362 -10.66 -8.96 10.23
CA MET A 362 -10.16 -7.86 9.39
C MET A 362 -8.69 -7.55 9.64
N TRP A 363 -7.95 -7.31 8.55
CA TRP A 363 -6.62 -6.72 8.59
C TRP A 363 -6.70 -5.27 8.09
N VAL A 364 -6.04 -4.35 8.79
CA VAL A 364 -5.80 -2.98 8.33
C VAL A 364 -4.35 -2.90 7.85
N MET A 365 -4.16 -2.77 6.53
CA MET A 365 -2.86 -2.60 5.92
C MET A 365 -2.58 -1.12 5.70
N VAL A 366 -1.40 -0.64 6.12
CA VAL A 366 -1.02 0.79 6.10
C VAL A 366 0.33 0.99 5.44
N GLY A 367 0.42 1.91 4.49
CA GLY A 367 1.66 2.31 3.82
C GLY A 367 2.38 3.48 4.50
N ALA A 368 3.72 3.42 4.54
CA ALA A 368 4.65 4.47 4.93
C ALA A 368 5.77 4.54 3.86
N PRO A 369 5.56 5.22 2.72
CA PRO A 369 6.40 5.11 1.52
C PRO A 369 7.79 5.73 1.66
N THR A 370 7.95 6.73 2.53
CA THR A 370 9.23 7.43 2.78
C THR A 370 10.02 6.84 3.95
N TYR A 371 9.55 5.72 4.52
CA TYR A 371 10.25 5.03 5.62
C TYR A 371 11.68 4.61 5.23
N ARG A 372 12.65 5.05 6.03
CA ARG A 372 14.07 4.69 5.92
C ARG A 372 14.41 3.53 6.85
N LYS A 373 15.17 2.54 6.35
CA LYS A 373 15.89 1.61 7.22
C LYS A 373 17.19 2.28 7.65
N CYS A 374 17.12 3.01 8.75
CA CYS A 374 18.24 3.77 9.30
C CYS A 374 19.36 2.85 9.81
N GLN A 375 20.60 3.32 9.72
CA GLN A 375 21.74 2.65 10.37
C GLN A 375 21.75 2.93 11.89
N ILE A 376 21.46 4.16 12.28
CA ILE A 376 21.58 4.67 13.66
C ILE A 376 20.19 4.63 14.33
N PRO A 377 20.04 4.19 15.60
CA PRO A 377 18.74 4.02 16.25
C PRO A 377 17.83 5.26 16.34
N ASN A 378 18.40 6.47 16.23
CA ASN A 378 17.68 7.74 16.26
C ASN A 378 17.28 8.26 14.85
N CYS A 379 17.62 7.55 13.78
CA CYS A 379 17.38 7.95 12.39
C CYS A 379 17.94 9.32 11.95
N THR A 380 18.93 9.89 12.65
CA THR A 380 19.70 11.02 12.10
C THR A 380 20.42 10.59 10.83
N PHE A 381 20.40 11.43 9.80
CA PHE A 381 20.90 11.12 8.46
C PHE A 381 22.36 10.61 8.49
N SER A 382 22.58 9.46 7.85
CA SER A 382 23.91 8.87 7.61
C SER A 382 24.08 8.62 6.11
N ASP A 383 25.29 8.81 5.57
CA ASP A 383 25.61 8.41 4.20
C ASP A 383 25.56 6.88 4.00
N GLU A 384 25.51 6.12 5.10
CA GLU A 384 25.30 4.66 5.13
C GLU A 384 23.81 4.27 5.32
N ASP A 385 22.87 5.22 5.42
CA ASP A 385 21.43 4.92 5.36
C ASP A 385 21.05 4.38 3.98
N THR A 386 20.41 3.20 3.92
CA THR A 386 19.83 2.72 2.67
C THR A 386 18.63 3.60 2.28
N GLN A 387 18.76 4.36 1.18
CA GLN A 387 17.69 5.18 0.62
C GLN A 387 16.39 4.38 0.43
N SER A 388 15.25 5.04 0.65
CA SER A 388 13.96 4.43 0.99
C SER A 388 13.58 3.19 0.18
N VAL A 389 13.27 2.12 0.91
CA VAL A 389 12.50 0.95 0.40
C VAL A 389 11.02 1.01 0.79
N GLY A 390 10.62 2.04 1.56
CA GLY A 390 9.33 2.13 2.22
C GLY A 390 9.10 1.05 3.28
N LYS A 391 7.95 1.12 3.95
CA LYS A 391 7.45 0.07 4.84
C LYS A 391 5.93 0.02 4.73
N PHE A 392 5.36 -1.17 4.85
CA PHE A 392 3.93 -1.33 5.13
C PHE A 392 3.74 -2.13 6.41
N TYR A 393 2.60 -1.91 7.03
CA TYR A 393 2.23 -2.44 8.34
C TYR A 393 0.92 -3.22 8.18
N VAL A 394 0.70 -4.21 9.03
CA VAL A 394 -0.54 -4.99 9.07
C VAL A 394 -1.01 -5.06 10.51
N TYR A 395 -2.15 -4.45 10.80
CA TYR A 395 -2.79 -4.46 12.11
C TYR A 395 -4.05 -5.34 12.09
N ARG A 396 -4.44 -5.86 13.25
CA ARG A 396 -5.63 -6.69 13.42
C ARG A 396 -6.52 -6.14 14.54
N PRO A 397 -7.35 -5.11 14.26
CA PRO A 397 -8.30 -4.60 15.24
C PRO A 397 -9.23 -5.70 15.79
N PRO A 398 -9.69 -5.58 17.04
CA PRO A 398 -9.40 -4.52 18.01
C PRO A 398 -8.15 -4.82 18.89
N SER A 399 -7.00 -5.22 18.31
CA SER A 399 -5.77 -5.45 19.08
C SER A 399 -5.13 -4.17 19.64
N LEU A 400 -5.58 -3.73 20.81
CA LEU A 400 -4.85 -2.80 21.67
C LEU A 400 -3.60 -3.48 22.25
N ILE A 401 -2.47 -3.43 21.55
CA ILE A 401 -1.16 -3.84 22.10
C ILE A 401 -0.45 -2.61 22.68
N HIS A 402 -1.06 -2.05 23.73
CA HIS A 402 -0.33 -1.36 24.80
C HIS A 402 -0.29 -2.30 26.02
N LEU A 403 0.44 -3.40 25.88
CA LEU A 403 1.03 -4.05 27.04
C LEU A 403 2.22 -3.18 27.45
N PHE A 404 2.20 -2.73 28.70
CA PHE A 404 3.17 -1.77 29.24
C PHE A 404 4.58 -2.36 29.25
N GLU A 405 5.57 -1.48 29.13
CA GLU A 405 6.95 -1.77 29.52
C GLU A 405 7.00 -2.07 31.04
N GLY A 406 7.87 -3.00 31.43
CA GLY A 406 8.10 -3.42 32.82
C GLY A 406 9.42 -4.15 32.97
#